data_AF-A0A1I9WBY3-F1
#
_entry.id   AF-A0A1I9WBY3-F1
#
_cell.length_a   1.000
_cell.length_b   1.000
_cell.length_c   1.000
_cell.angle_alpha   90.00
_cell.angle_beta   90.00
_cell.angle_gamma   90.00
#
_symmetry.space_group_name_H-M   'P 1'
#
loop_
_entity.id
_entity.type
_entity.pdbx_description
1 polymer ?
#
loop_
_entity_poly.entity_id
_entity_poly.type
_entity_poly.pdbx_seq_one_letter_code
_entity_poly.pdbx_strand_id
1 'polypeptide(L)'
;RKCQQCRLRKCREAGMLEQCVLSEEQIRLKKMKKQHDEETARTSTVVTPTPPQEAATLDPQQQEMIEKLVAMQKQCNKRSFLDRPKVTPWPQSQDLQNREVRQQRFAHFTELAIMSVQEIVDFAKQLPGFLELTREDQIALLKTSTIEIMLLETSRRYNPAIDSITFLKDFSYNKED
;
A
#
# COMPACT_ATOMS: atom_id res chain seq x y z
N ARG A 1 31.71 -18.31 9.56
CA ARG A 1 32.08 -16.89 9.32
C ARG A 1 33.44 -16.62 9.97
N LYS A 2 34.44 -16.04 9.28
CA LYS A 2 35.80 -15.79 9.86
C LYS A 2 35.85 -14.45 10.62
N CYS A 3 36.56 -14.40 11.76
CA CYS A 3 36.75 -13.20 12.58
C CYS A 3 37.65 -12.16 11.89
N GLN A 4 37.69 -10.92 12.42
CA GLN A 4 38.42 -9.80 11.81
C GLN A 4 39.92 -10.08 11.67
N GLN A 5 40.54 -10.67 12.69
CA GLN A 5 41.97 -11.02 12.65
C GLN A 5 42.30 -12.07 11.59
N CYS A 6 41.43 -13.08 11.42
CA CYS A 6 41.60 -14.09 10.38
C CYS A 6 41.39 -13.52 8.97
N ARG A 7 40.62 -12.44 8.81
CA ARG A 7 40.48 -11.75 7.52
C ARG A 7 41.70 -10.90 7.20
N LEU A 8 42.19 -10.13 8.17
CA LEU A 8 43.38 -9.28 8.01
C LEU A 8 44.62 -10.09 7.65
N ARG A 9 44.83 -11.23 8.33
CA ARG A 9 45.93 -12.16 8.02
C ARG A 9 45.88 -12.63 6.58
N LYS A 10 44.69 -13.03 6.09
CA LYS A 10 44.49 -13.47 4.71
C LYS A 10 44.77 -12.36 3.69
N CYS A 11 44.42 -11.11 4.00
CA CYS A 11 44.73 -9.97 3.13
C CYS A 11 46.24 -9.74 2.99
N ARG A 12 46.99 -9.87 4.09
CA ARG A 12 48.46 -9.77 4.07
C ARG A 12 49.12 -10.96 3.36
N GLU A 13 48.63 -12.18 3.60
CA GLU A 13 49.08 -13.39 2.91
C GLU A 13 48.86 -13.31 1.39
N ALA A 14 47.80 -12.62 0.94
CA ALA A 14 47.52 -12.40 -0.48
C ALA A 14 48.37 -11.28 -1.11
N GLY A 15 49.32 -10.68 -0.37
CA GLY A 15 50.25 -9.67 -0.89
C GLY A 15 49.70 -8.24 -0.93
N MET A 16 48.60 -7.95 -0.23
CA MET A 16 48.10 -6.58 -0.13
C MET A 16 49.10 -5.71 0.64
N LEU A 17 49.53 -4.61 0.03
CA LEU A 17 50.40 -3.61 0.65
C LEU A 17 49.74 -3.04 1.91
N GLU A 18 50.49 -2.94 3.01
CA GLU A 18 49.98 -2.43 4.29
C GLU A 18 49.43 -1.01 4.19
N GLN A 19 50.03 -0.15 3.35
CA GLN A 19 49.51 1.20 3.09
C GLN A 19 48.12 1.22 2.43
N CYS A 20 47.70 0.12 1.80
CA CYS A 20 46.40 -0.03 1.16
C CYS A 20 45.37 -0.75 2.06
N VAL A 21 45.82 -1.28 3.20
CA VAL A 21 44.97 -1.88 4.23
C VAL A 21 44.70 -0.84 5.29
N LEU A 22 43.44 -0.47 5.49
CA LEU A 22 43.07 0.55 6.47
C LEU A 22 43.49 0.12 7.88
N SER A 23 44.26 0.97 8.57
CA SER A 23 44.62 0.74 9.97
C SER A 23 43.39 0.77 10.88
N GLU A 24 43.48 0.20 12.08
CA GLU A 24 42.37 0.23 13.04
C GLU A 24 41.93 1.67 13.38
N GLU A 25 42.89 2.59 13.42
CA GLU A 25 42.65 4.02 13.60
C GLU A 25 41.90 4.63 12.42
N GLN A 26 42.29 4.33 11.17
CA GLN A 26 41.60 4.81 9.97
C GLN A 26 40.18 4.24 9.86
N ILE A 27 39.96 2.99 10.29
CA ILE A 27 38.63 2.39 10.38
C ILE A 27 37.80 3.10 11.45
N ARG A 28 38.39 3.43 12.61
CA ARG A 28 37.73 4.17 13.69
C ARG A 28 37.34 5.58 13.24
N LEU A 29 38.25 6.30 12.58
CA LEU A 29 38.00 7.62 11.98
C LEU A 29 36.88 7.58 10.94
N LYS A 30 36.86 6.58 10.05
CA LYS A 30 35.75 6.41 9.09
C LYS A 30 34.42 6.08 9.78
N LYS A 31 34.42 5.31 10.86
CA LYS A 31 33.21 5.04 11.66
C LYS A 31 32.72 6.30 12.39
N MET A 32 33.61 7.08 12.99
CA MET A 32 33.27 8.34 13.66
C MET A 32 32.78 9.38 12.66
N LYS A 33 33.39 9.46 11.46
CA LYS A 33 32.91 10.33 10.38
C LYS A 33 31.53 9.90 9.87
N LYS A 34 31.29 8.59 9.70
CA LYS A 34 29.97 8.07 9.34
C LYS A 34 28.92 8.36 10.43
N GLN A 35 29.27 8.21 11.70
CA GLN A 35 28.40 8.58 12.83
C GLN A 35 28.12 10.08 12.85
N HIS A 36 29.13 10.92 12.63
CA HIS A 36 28.96 12.37 12.52
C HIS A 36 28.12 12.75 11.30
N ASP A 37 28.26 12.09 10.16
CA ASP A 37 27.44 12.33 8.96
C ASP A 37 25.99 11.83 9.17
N GLU A 38 25.79 10.70 9.87
CA GLU A 38 24.46 10.22 10.30
C GLU A 38 23.84 11.12 11.37
N GLU A 39 24.66 11.71 12.26
CA GLU A 39 24.25 12.68 13.28
C GLU A 39 23.98 14.05 12.65
N THR A 40 24.72 14.47 11.63
CA THR A 40 24.45 15.69 10.84
C THR A 40 23.19 15.52 9.99
N ALA A 41 22.95 14.33 9.42
CA ALA A 41 21.68 13.98 8.77
C ALA A 41 20.50 13.94 9.78
N ARG A 42 20.75 13.59 11.05
CA ARG A 42 19.80 13.75 12.17
C ARG A 42 19.74 15.17 12.75
N THR A 43 20.71 16.04 12.47
CA THR A 43 20.76 17.42 12.98
C THR A 43 20.16 18.41 11.97
N SER A 44 20.01 18.02 10.69
CA SER A 44 18.99 18.61 9.82
C SER A 44 17.54 18.32 10.28
N THR A 45 17.36 17.64 11.42
CA THR A 45 16.09 17.45 12.12
C THR A 45 16.04 18.02 13.57
N VAL A 46 16.90 18.98 13.96
CA VAL A 46 16.72 19.76 15.20
C VAL A 46 16.90 21.26 14.88
N VAL A 47 15.82 21.98 14.60
CA VAL A 47 15.07 22.77 15.61
C VAL A 47 15.98 23.81 16.29
N THR A 48 16.21 24.94 15.59
CA THR A 48 15.89 26.27 16.14
C THR A 48 14.61 26.14 16.96
N PRO A 49 14.37 26.85 18.10
CA PRO A 49 13.07 26.78 18.78
C PRO A 49 11.99 27.38 17.88
N THR A 50 11.58 26.61 16.89
CA THR A 50 10.36 26.74 16.16
C THR A 50 9.31 26.38 17.20
N PRO A 51 8.25 27.20 17.37
CA PRO A 51 7.10 26.82 18.20
C PRO A 51 6.70 25.38 17.84
N PRO A 52 6.11 24.61 18.78
CA PRO A 52 5.69 23.22 18.54
C PRO A 52 5.17 23.15 17.11
N GLN A 53 5.82 22.36 16.25
CA GLN A 53 5.35 22.20 14.88
C GLN A 53 3.98 21.58 15.02
N GLU A 54 2.98 22.46 15.09
CA GLU A 54 1.58 22.21 14.85
C GLU A 54 1.60 21.32 13.63
N ALA A 55 1.14 20.07 13.79
CA ALA A 55 0.93 19.17 12.68
C ALA A 55 0.27 20.03 11.60
N ALA A 56 1.00 20.28 10.49
CA ALA A 56 0.67 21.37 9.57
C ALA A 56 -0.84 21.34 9.33
N THR A 57 -1.53 22.32 9.93
CA THR A 57 -2.98 22.26 9.98
C THR A 57 -3.45 22.35 8.54
N LEU A 58 -4.21 21.35 8.09
CA LEU A 58 -4.77 21.35 6.75
C LEU A 58 -5.43 22.70 6.52
N ASP A 59 -5.05 23.37 5.43
CA ASP A 59 -5.67 24.63 5.04
C ASP A 59 -7.19 24.39 4.87
N PRO A 60 -8.06 25.34 5.23
CA PRO A 60 -9.51 25.16 5.10
C PRO A 60 -9.95 24.67 3.72
N GLN A 61 -9.27 25.10 2.65
CA GLN A 61 -9.56 24.65 1.30
C GLN A 61 -9.17 23.17 1.07
N GLN A 62 -8.05 22.73 1.65
CA GLN A 62 -7.62 21.32 1.60
C GLN A 62 -8.60 20.42 2.36
N GLN A 63 -9.05 20.87 3.53
CA GLN A 63 -10.03 20.15 4.34
C GLN A 63 -11.36 20.02 3.60
N GLU A 64 -11.87 21.10 3.00
CA GLU A 64 -13.09 21.09 2.19
C GLU A 64 -12.97 20.13 1.00
N MET A 65 -11.82 20.15 0.31
CA MET A 65 -11.57 19.23 -0.80
C MET A 65 -11.59 17.77 -0.35
N ILE A 66 -10.93 17.44 0.77
CA ILE A 66 -10.94 16.09 1.33
C ILE A 66 -12.36 15.65 1.66
N GLU A 67 -13.15 16.50 2.32
CA GLU A 67 -14.54 16.20 2.69
C GLU A 67 -15.40 15.94 1.45
N LYS A 68 -15.24 16.76 0.41
CA LYS A 68 -15.93 16.57 -0.87
C LYS A 68 -15.55 15.24 -1.53
N LEU A 69 -14.25 14.92 -1.61
CA LEU A 69 -13.77 13.67 -2.18
C LEU A 69 -14.27 12.44 -1.41
N VAL A 70 -14.25 12.50 -0.07
CA VAL A 70 -14.80 11.45 0.79
C VAL A 70 -16.30 11.29 0.60
N ALA A 71 -17.05 12.38 0.45
CA ALA A 71 -18.49 12.33 0.17
C ALA A 71 -18.78 11.69 -1.20
N MET A 72 -18.00 12.05 -2.23
CA MET A 72 -18.10 11.49 -3.57
C MET A 72 -17.79 9.99 -3.59
N GLN A 73 -16.72 9.58 -2.91
CA GLN A 73 -16.37 8.16 -2.75
C GLN A 73 -17.52 7.38 -2.09
N LYS A 74 -18.06 7.90 -0.97
CA LYS A 74 -19.21 7.28 -0.28
C LYS A 74 -20.44 7.18 -1.18
N GLN A 75 -20.65 8.13 -2.09
CA GLN A 75 -21.76 8.09 -3.04
C GLN A 75 -21.55 7.03 -4.12
N CYS A 76 -20.33 6.86 -4.65
CA CYS A 76 -20.00 5.81 -5.62
C CYS A 76 -20.26 4.43 -5.03
N ASN A 77 -19.77 4.19 -3.81
CA ASN A 77 -19.99 2.94 -3.08
C ASN A 77 -21.49 2.66 -2.83
N LYS A 78 -22.34 3.70 -2.77
CA LYS A 78 -23.79 3.53 -2.60
C LYS A 78 -24.52 3.09 -3.88
N ARG A 79 -24.05 3.49 -5.06
CA ARG A 79 -24.74 3.16 -6.33
C ARG A 79 -24.64 1.66 -6.65
N SER A 80 -23.53 1.05 -6.27
CA SER A 80 -23.26 -0.39 -6.39
C SER A 80 -24.29 -1.28 -5.70
N PHE A 81 -25.01 -0.79 -4.67
CA PHE A 81 -26.06 -1.56 -4.01
C PHE A 81 -27.27 -1.87 -4.90
N LEU A 82 -27.52 -1.07 -5.95
CA LEU A 82 -28.62 -1.31 -6.89
C LEU A 82 -28.31 -2.47 -7.86
N ASP A 83 -27.03 -2.78 -8.07
CA ASP A 83 -26.55 -3.85 -8.94
C ASP A 83 -26.38 -5.20 -8.20
N ARG A 84 -26.67 -5.25 -6.90
CA ARG A 84 -26.70 -6.48 -6.09
C ARG A 84 -27.42 -7.67 -6.74
N PRO A 85 -28.54 -7.52 -7.48
CA PRO A 85 -29.22 -8.66 -8.11
C PRO A 85 -28.42 -9.37 -9.19
N LYS A 86 -27.28 -8.80 -9.65
CA LYS A 86 -26.48 -9.32 -10.75
C LYS A 86 -25.35 -10.25 -10.32
N VAL A 87 -25.11 -10.41 -9.02
CA VAL A 87 -24.04 -11.27 -8.49
C VAL A 87 -24.56 -12.71 -8.37
N THR A 88 -23.81 -13.65 -8.92
CA THR A 88 -23.97 -15.10 -8.80
C THR A 88 -24.14 -15.45 -7.34
N PRO A 89 -25.19 -16.18 -6.94
CA PRO A 89 -25.38 -16.56 -5.55
C PRO A 89 -24.20 -17.37 -5.00
N TRP A 90 -23.89 -17.18 -3.72
CA TRP A 90 -22.91 -18.04 -3.04
C TRP A 90 -23.41 -19.50 -3.04
N PRO A 91 -22.55 -20.49 -3.36
CA PRO A 91 -22.96 -21.89 -3.39
C PRO A 91 -23.46 -22.37 -2.02
N GLN A 92 -24.54 -23.14 -2.03
CA GLN A 92 -25.09 -23.77 -0.81
C GLN A 92 -24.23 -24.94 -0.33
N SER A 93 -23.55 -25.62 -1.25
CA SER A 93 -22.61 -26.70 -0.93
C SER A 93 -21.23 -26.14 -0.62
N GLN A 94 -20.60 -26.67 0.43
CA GLN A 94 -19.21 -26.37 0.80
C GLN A 94 -18.21 -27.37 0.20
N ASP A 95 -18.66 -28.31 -0.63
CA ASP A 95 -17.77 -29.30 -1.27
C ASP A 95 -16.84 -28.62 -2.29
N LEU A 96 -15.62 -28.31 -1.84
CA LEU A 96 -14.58 -27.72 -2.66
C LEU A 96 -14.03 -28.66 -3.72
N GLN A 97 -14.30 -29.97 -3.67
CA GLN A 97 -13.91 -30.91 -4.72
C GLN A 97 -14.88 -30.89 -5.91
N ASN A 98 -16.11 -30.45 -5.68
CA ASN A 98 -17.11 -30.24 -6.71
C ASN A 98 -16.70 -29.08 -7.64
N ARG A 99 -16.66 -29.36 -8.95
CA ARG A 99 -16.22 -28.39 -9.96
C ARG A 99 -17.20 -27.24 -10.11
N GLU A 100 -18.50 -27.52 -10.06
CA GLU A 100 -19.57 -26.54 -10.18
C GLU A 100 -19.55 -25.57 -8.98
N VAL A 101 -19.32 -26.05 -7.77
CA VAL A 101 -19.18 -25.21 -6.56
C VAL A 101 -18.00 -24.25 -6.70
N ARG A 102 -16.81 -24.75 -7.09
CA ARG A 102 -15.63 -23.89 -7.33
C ARG A 102 -15.90 -22.85 -8.41
N GLN A 103 -16.56 -23.24 -9.49
CA GLN A 103 -16.89 -22.32 -10.58
C GLN A 103 -17.87 -21.23 -10.14
N GLN A 104 -18.85 -21.56 -9.29
CA GLN A 104 -19.77 -20.60 -8.70
C GLN A 104 -19.07 -19.61 -7.77
N ARG A 105 -18.18 -20.08 -6.88
CA ARG A 105 -17.36 -19.18 -6.03
C ARG A 105 -16.52 -18.22 -6.87
N PHE A 106 -15.85 -18.74 -7.90
CA PHE A 106 -15.04 -17.93 -8.80
C PHE A 106 -15.87 -16.88 -9.54
N ALA A 107 -17.05 -17.26 -10.05
CA ALA A 107 -17.97 -16.33 -10.72
C ALA A 107 -18.44 -15.23 -9.75
N HIS A 108 -18.87 -15.63 -8.54
CA HIS A 108 -19.27 -14.72 -7.48
C HIS A 108 -18.19 -13.66 -7.19
N PHE A 109 -16.96 -14.09 -6.91
CA PHE A 109 -15.87 -13.15 -6.62
C PHE A 109 -15.46 -12.30 -7.83
N THR A 110 -15.50 -12.87 -9.04
CA THR A 110 -15.23 -12.12 -10.27
C THR A 110 -16.23 -10.98 -10.46
N GLU A 111 -17.52 -11.24 -10.20
CA GLU A 111 -18.56 -10.23 -10.33
C GLU A 111 -18.45 -9.15 -9.24
N LEU A 112 -18.13 -9.52 -7.99
CA LEU A 112 -17.80 -8.54 -6.96
C LEU A 112 -16.60 -7.66 -7.36
N ALA A 113 -15.58 -8.25 -7.96
CA ALA A 113 -14.42 -7.51 -8.46
C ALA A 113 -14.81 -6.54 -9.58
N ILE A 114 -15.62 -6.97 -10.54
CA ILE A 114 -16.13 -6.11 -11.63
C ILE A 114 -16.88 -4.90 -11.06
N MET A 115 -17.74 -5.12 -10.07
CA MET A 115 -18.47 -4.03 -9.40
C MET A 115 -17.52 -3.04 -8.73
N SER A 116 -16.50 -3.54 -8.02
CA SER A 116 -15.49 -2.68 -7.39
C SER A 116 -14.69 -1.86 -8.42
N VAL A 117 -14.33 -2.46 -9.55
CA VAL A 117 -13.67 -1.74 -10.66
C VAL A 117 -14.58 -0.63 -11.21
N GLN A 118 -15.88 -0.89 -11.36
CA GLN A 118 -16.84 0.11 -11.81
C GLN A 118 -16.96 1.29 -10.83
N GLU A 119 -17.01 1.01 -9.52
CA GLU A 119 -17.00 2.05 -8.47
C GLU A 119 -15.74 2.93 -8.55
N ILE A 120 -14.56 2.31 -8.75
CA ILE A 120 -13.28 3.02 -8.86
C ILE A 120 -13.28 3.93 -10.10
N VAL A 121 -13.74 3.40 -11.24
CA VAL A 121 -13.82 4.16 -12.50
C VAL A 121 -14.79 5.33 -12.35
N ASP A 122 -15.95 5.12 -11.74
CA ASP A 122 -16.96 6.15 -11.55
C ASP A 122 -16.53 7.21 -10.55
N PHE A 123 -15.76 6.84 -9.52
CA PHE A 123 -15.10 7.79 -8.63
C PHE A 123 -14.04 8.61 -9.36
N ALA A 124 -13.14 7.96 -10.11
CA ALA A 124 -12.06 8.62 -10.83
C ALA A 124 -12.58 9.66 -11.82
N LYS A 125 -13.66 9.36 -12.56
CA LYS A 125 -14.32 10.31 -13.47
C LYS A 125 -14.83 11.58 -12.80
N GLN A 126 -15.05 11.55 -11.48
CA GLN A 126 -15.52 12.72 -10.75
C GLN A 126 -14.37 13.52 -10.11
N LEU A 127 -13.14 12.99 -10.11
CA LEU A 127 -11.97 13.73 -9.61
C LEU A 127 -11.71 14.97 -10.48
N PRO A 128 -11.51 16.15 -9.88
CA PRO A 128 -11.12 17.35 -10.61
C PRO A 128 -9.86 17.10 -11.46
N GLY A 129 -9.90 17.49 -12.74
CA GLY A 129 -8.79 17.32 -13.68
C GLY A 129 -8.65 15.92 -14.30
N PHE A 130 -9.30 14.87 -13.78
CA PHE A 130 -9.11 13.51 -14.32
C PHE A 130 -9.62 13.37 -15.77
N LEU A 131 -10.77 13.96 -16.09
CA LEU A 131 -11.34 13.91 -17.44
C LEU A 131 -10.59 14.80 -18.44
N GLU A 132 -9.71 15.68 -17.97
CA GLU A 132 -8.87 16.55 -18.81
C GLU A 132 -7.60 15.82 -19.30
N LEU A 133 -7.27 14.69 -18.67
CA LEU A 133 -6.18 13.80 -19.12
C LEU A 133 -6.53 13.11 -20.43
N THR A 134 -5.50 12.67 -21.17
CA THR A 134 -5.71 11.86 -22.38
C THR A 134 -6.41 10.54 -22.03
N ARG A 135 -7.13 9.96 -23.00
CA ARG A 135 -7.77 8.65 -22.80
C ARG A 135 -6.76 7.55 -22.45
N GLU A 136 -5.55 7.65 -23.01
CA GLU A 136 -4.45 6.73 -22.74
C GLU A 136 -3.99 6.84 -21.28
N ASP A 137 -3.81 8.06 -20.77
CA ASP A 137 -3.41 8.31 -19.39
C ASP A 137 -4.50 7.90 -18.40
N GLN A 138 -5.77 8.21 -18.68
CA GLN A 138 -6.89 7.75 -17.85
C GLN A 138 -6.90 6.22 -17.72
N ILE A 139 -6.71 5.51 -18.84
CA ILE A 139 -6.64 4.04 -18.86
C ILE A 139 -5.40 3.55 -18.11
N ALA A 140 -4.24 4.17 -18.32
CA ALA A 140 -3.00 3.79 -17.67
C ALA A 140 -3.11 3.93 -16.15
N LEU A 141 -3.57 5.07 -15.65
CA LEU A 141 -3.78 5.34 -14.22
C LEU A 141 -4.73 4.34 -13.58
N LEU A 142 -5.87 4.06 -14.22
CA LEU A 142 -6.83 3.08 -13.70
C LEU A 142 -6.22 1.67 -13.70
N LYS A 143 -5.60 1.23 -14.79
CA LYS A 143 -5.01 -0.12 -14.88
C LYS A 143 -3.90 -0.35 -13.86
N THR A 144 -3.06 0.66 -13.59
CA THR A 144 -1.93 0.52 -12.65
C THR A 144 -2.38 0.57 -11.20
N SER A 145 -3.39 1.37 -10.85
CA SER A 145 -3.81 1.60 -9.46
C SER A 145 -4.96 0.71 -8.97
N THR A 146 -5.75 0.11 -9.87
CA THR A 146 -7.00 -0.58 -9.51
C THR A 146 -6.81 -1.64 -8.41
N ILE A 147 -5.77 -2.49 -8.52
CA ILE A 147 -5.54 -3.56 -7.53
C ILE A 147 -5.19 -2.97 -6.15
N GLU A 148 -4.38 -1.92 -6.10
CA GLU A 148 -3.98 -1.26 -4.85
C GLU A 148 -5.21 -0.62 -4.17
N ILE A 149 -6.05 0.06 -4.96
CA ILE A 149 -7.29 0.66 -4.48
C ILE A 149 -8.25 -0.42 -3.97
N MET A 150 -8.44 -1.51 -4.73
CA MET A 150 -9.27 -2.65 -4.30
C MET A 150 -8.77 -3.25 -3.00
N LEU A 151 -7.45 -3.44 -2.83
CA LEU A 151 -6.86 -3.99 -1.61
C LEU A 151 -7.07 -3.05 -0.41
N LEU A 152 -6.86 -1.75 -0.59
CA LEU A 152 -7.10 -0.75 0.45
C LEU A 152 -8.58 -0.75 0.88
N GLU A 153 -9.49 -0.73 -0.08
CA GLU A 153 -10.93 -0.76 0.14
C GLU A 153 -11.39 -2.04 0.84
N THR A 154 -10.85 -3.19 0.43
CA THR A 154 -11.12 -4.50 1.05
C THR A 154 -10.62 -4.51 2.50
N SER A 155 -9.42 -3.98 2.75
CA SER A 155 -8.82 -3.91 4.09
C SER A 155 -9.67 -3.05 5.05
N ARG A 156 -10.27 -1.96 4.55
CA ARG A 156 -11.19 -1.11 5.33
C ARG A 156 -12.51 -1.80 5.70
N ARG A 157 -12.86 -2.90 5.02
CA ARG A 157 -14.07 -3.71 5.25
C ARG A 157 -13.79 -4.94 6.13
N TYR A 158 -12.55 -5.16 6.56
CA TYR A 158 -12.20 -6.26 7.46
C TYR A 158 -12.77 -6.02 8.85
N ASN A 159 -13.45 -7.03 9.38
CA ASN A 159 -13.98 -7.05 10.74
C ASN A 159 -13.21 -8.09 11.58
N PRO A 160 -12.35 -7.65 12.52
CA PRO A 160 -11.54 -8.55 13.34
C PRO A 160 -12.37 -9.39 14.32
N ALA A 161 -13.60 -9.01 14.64
CA ALA A 161 -14.44 -9.75 15.59
C ALA A 161 -14.95 -11.08 15.01
N ILE A 162 -15.10 -11.15 13.68
CA ILE A 162 -15.58 -12.33 12.96
C ILE A 162 -14.55 -12.90 11.98
N ASP A 163 -13.34 -12.31 11.94
CA ASP A 163 -12.25 -12.64 11.02
C ASP A 163 -12.68 -12.70 9.55
N SER A 164 -13.52 -11.75 9.14
CA SER A 164 -14.12 -11.73 7.79
C SER A 164 -14.09 -10.35 7.16
N ILE A 165 -14.15 -10.33 5.83
CA ILE A 165 -14.33 -9.12 5.02
C ILE A 165 -15.78 -9.08 4.52
N THR A 166 -16.44 -7.93 4.69
CA THR A 166 -17.84 -7.76 4.25
C THR A 166 -17.97 -6.92 2.98
N PHE A 167 -18.52 -7.52 1.91
CA PHE A 167 -18.91 -6.87 0.65
C PHE A 167 -20.43 -6.61 0.61
N LEU A 168 -20.84 -5.56 -0.12
CA LEU A 168 -22.24 -5.19 -0.34
C LEU A 168 -23.13 -5.24 0.93
N LYS A 169 -22.54 -4.92 2.09
CA LYS A 169 -23.11 -4.94 3.45
C LYS A 169 -23.45 -6.32 4.04
N ASP A 170 -23.73 -7.32 3.20
CA ASP A 170 -24.33 -8.57 3.66
C ASP A 170 -23.49 -9.83 3.33
N PHE A 171 -22.50 -9.70 2.43
CA PHE A 171 -21.65 -10.81 2.03
C PHE A 171 -20.36 -10.81 2.84
N SER A 172 -20.24 -11.69 3.83
CA SER A 172 -19.04 -11.79 4.67
C SER A 172 -18.29 -13.07 4.37
N TYR A 173 -16.98 -12.94 4.11
CA TYR A 173 -16.10 -14.06 3.76
C TYR A 173 -14.92 -14.11 4.70
N ASN A 174 -14.60 -15.31 5.19
CA ASN A 174 -13.39 -15.57 5.96
C ASN A 174 -12.28 -16.10 5.03
N LYS A 175 -11.17 -16.54 5.60
CA LYS A 175 -10.01 -17.05 4.86
C LYS A 175 -10.25 -18.39 4.12
N GLU A 176 -11.27 -19.15 4.52
CA GLU A 176 -11.58 -20.49 4.00
C GLU A 176 -12.60 -20.47 2.84
N ASP A 177 -13.22 -19.33 2.57
CA ASP A 177 -14.18 -19.11 1.48
C ASP A 177 -13.52 -18.92 0.11
#